data_AF-A0A8T0LWP5-F1
#
_entry.id   AF-A0A8T0LWP5-F1
#
_cell.length_a   1.000
_cell.length_b   1.000
_cell.length_c   1.000
_cell.angle_alpha   90.00
_cell.angle_beta   90.00
_cell.angle_gamma   90.00
#
_symmetry.space_group_name_H-M   'P 1'
#
loop_
_entity.id
_entity.type
_entity.pdbx_description
1 polymer ?
#
loop_
_entity_poly.entity_id
_entity_poly.type
_entity_poly.pdbx_seq_one_letter_code
_entity_poly.pdbx_strand_id
1 'polypeptide(L)'
;METRSKVKVRGTAGCELLRYVESVDPRAAEGLRREKLVDVPQDLDVLLEEETRRSITDAYQRLLFEVKVLHRKGNFKSSQGEAIVQRVRDVANGGKMSLDLSGFTIFDEFVDLLTPYLRSKSCNLANNYLDYLCSVHIAEMLKVNRALEVLSLAQNPLTDAGVVELSTGLKKNASLLTLNRHDNLAGRLERSNNKQAAGNDEDDEDIWDYPLC
;
A
#
# COMPACT_ATOMS: atom_id res chain seq x y z
N MET A 1 -51.90 -23.68 8.25
CA MET A 1 -51.65 -22.70 9.34
C MET A 1 -51.48 -23.50 10.63
N GLU A 2 -50.25 -23.90 10.95
CA GLU A 2 -49.96 -24.70 12.15
C GLU A 2 -49.88 -23.81 13.39
N THR A 3 -50.76 -24.07 14.35
CA THR A 3 -50.80 -23.39 15.63
C THR A 3 -49.75 -24.01 16.57
N ARG A 4 -48.66 -23.27 16.86
CA ARG A 4 -47.66 -23.68 17.86
C ARG A 4 -48.30 -23.71 19.25
N SER A 5 -48.48 -24.91 19.80
CA SER A 5 -48.93 -25.17 21.16
C SER A 5 -47.94 -24.58 22.18
N LYS A 6 -48.39 -23.65 23.03
CA LYS A 6 -47.59 -23.13 24.15
C LYS A 6 -47.39 -24.25 25.19
N VAL A 7 -46.17 -24.78 25.29
CA VAL A 7 -45.80 -25.73 26.34
C VAL A 7 -45.81 -24.99 27.68
N LYS A 8 -46.73 -25.37 28.58
CA LYS A 8 -46.85 -24.78 29.91
C LYS A 8 -46.07 -25.64 30.90
N VAL A 9 -44.81 -25.27 31.17
CA VAL A 9 -43.98 -25.93 32.19
C VAL A 9 -44.54 -25.54 33.57
N ARG A 10 -45.10 -26.51 34.30
CA ARG A 10 -45.54 -26.31 35.68
C ARG A 10 -44.34 -26.49 36.62
N GLY A 11 -43.77 -25.39 37.10
CA GLY A 11 -42.84 -25.42 38.22
C GLY A 11 -43.58 -25.71 39.53
N THR A 12 -43.04 -26.60 40.37
CA THR A 12 -43.49 -26.77 41.75
C THR A 12 -43.08 -25.56 42.59
N ALA A 13 -43.95 -25.11 43.49
CA ALA A 13 -43.67 -23.96 44.36
C ALA A 13 -42.51 -24.29 45.29
N GLY A 14 -41.36 -23.62 45.08
CA GLY A 14 -40.13 -23.84 45.86
C GLY A 14 -38.83 -23.83 45.05
N CYS A 15 -38.89 -23.88 43.71
CA CYS A 15 -37.68 -23.79 42.87
C CYS A 15 -37.23 -22.34 42.66
N GLU A 16 -36.37 -21.83 43.56
CA GLU A 16 -35.72 -20.51 43.39
C GLU A 16 -34.71 -20.48 42.22
N LEU A 17 -34.29 -21.63 41.70
CA LEU A 17 -33.38 -21.74 40.55
C LEU A 17 -33.92 -21.09 39.28
N LEU A 18 -35.26 -21.05 39.08
CA LEU A 18 -35.87 -20.42 37.91
C LEU A 18 -35.97 -18.90 38.02
N ARG A 19 -35.70 -18.32 39.19
CA ARG A 19 -35.71 -16.86 39.39
C ARG A 19 -34.55 -16.17 38.70
N TYR A 20 -33.48 -16.93 38.40
CA TYR A 20 -32.25 -16.46 37.76
C TYR A 20 -32.13 -16.88 36.28
N VAL A 21 -33.11 -17.63 35.74
CA VAL A 21 -33.12 -17.98 34.33
C VAL A 21 -33.84 -16.88 33.57
N GLU A 22 -33.07 -15.92 33.06
CA GLU A 22 -33.58 -14.92 32.12
C GLU A 22 -34.12 -15.62 30.87
N SER A 23 -35.27 -15.14 30.38
CA SER A 23 -35.86 -15.70 29.17
C SER A 23 -34.97 -15.38 27.97
N VAL A 24 -34.25 -16.38 27.47
CA VAL A 24 -33.49 -16.24 26.23
C VAL A 24 -34.47 -16.29 25.06
N ASP A 25 -34.50 -15.24 24.25
CA ASP A 25 -35.30 -15.17 23.02
C ASP A 25 -34.86 -16.34 22.11
N PRO A 26 -35.72 -17.32 21.78
CA PRO A 26 -35.31 -18.54 21.09
C PRO A 26 -34.67 -18.27 19.72
N ARG A 27 -34.97 -17.13 19.10
CA ARG A 27 -34.35 -16.67 17.85
C ARG A 27 -32.89 -16.21 18.02
N ALA A 28 -32.50 -15.80 19.22
CA ALA A 28 -31.11 -15.46 19.55
C ALA A 28 -30.29 -16.72 19.87
N ALA A 29 -30.88 -17.67 20.61
CA ALA A 29 -30.24 -18.96 20.93
C ALA A 29 -29.98 -19.83 19.67
N GLU A 30 -30.85 -19.75 18.67
CA GLU A 30 -30.68 -20.43 17.37
C GLU A 30 -29.69 -19.71 16.42
N GLY A 31 -29.04 -18.63 16.84
CA GLY A 31 -28.06 -17.90 16.03
C GLY A 31 -28.65 -17.11 14.85
N LEU A 32 -29.98 -16.96 14.80
CA LEU A 32 -30.68 -16.24 13.72
C LEU A 32 -30.70 -14.71 13.91
N ARG A 33 -30.30 -14.21 15.08
CA ARG A 33 -29.94 -12.80 15.26
C ARG A 33 -28.44 -12.67 15.34
N ARG A 34 -27.85 -12.00 14.35
CA ARG A 34 -26.54 -11.37 14.53
C ARG A 34 -26.72 -10.28 15.57
N GLU A 35 -26.26 -10.53 16.79
CA GLU A 35 -25.96 -9.43 17.70
C GLU A 35 -25.03 -8.48 16.94
N LYS A 36 -25.48 -7.24 16.75
CA LYS A 36 -24.53 -6.18 16.39
C LYS A 36 -23.56 -6.14 17.55
N LEU A 37 -22.33 -6.57 17.32
CA LEU A 37 -21.20 -6.36 18.22
C LEU A 37 -21.17 -4.84 18.51
N VAL A 38 -21.74 -4.47 19.65
CA VAL A 38 -21.60 -3.12 20.20
C VAL A 38 -20.23 -3.13 20.86
N ASP A 39 -19.36 -2.28 20.34
CA ASP A 39 -17.99 -2.03 20.78
C ASP A 39 -17.05 -3.23 20.70
N VAL A 40 -16.62 -3.55 19.47
CA VAL A 40 -15.31 -4.19 19.28
C VAL A 40 -14.27 -3.23 19.87
N PRO A 41 -13.48 -3.62 20.89
CA PRO A 41 -12.41 -2.78 21.40
C PRO A 41 -11.51 -2.41 20.21
N GLN A 42 -11.18 -1.12 20.06
CA GLN A 42 -10.25 -0.66 19.00
C GLN A 42 -8.96 -1.49 19.00
N ASP A 43 -8.56 -1.99 20.18
CA ASP A 43 -7.43 -2.89 20.36
C ASP A 43 -7.57 -4.24 19.64
N LEU A 44 -8.78 -4.82 19.53
CA LEU A 44 -8.98 -6.11 18.87
C LEU A 44 -8.91 -5.98 17.34
N ASP A 45 -9.47 -4.90 16.78
CA ASP A 45 -9.32 -4.61 15.35
C ASP A 45 -7.85 -4.34 15.01
N VAL A 46 -7.14 -3.58 15.84
CA VAL A 46 -5.69 -3.33 15.69
C VAL A 46 -4.89 -4.63 15.76
N LEU A 47 -5.19 -5.52 16.73
CA LEU A 47 -4.52 -6.81 16.86
C LEU A 47 -4.81 -7.74 15.67
N LEU A 48 -6.06 -7.77 15.17
CA LEU A 48 -6.44 -8.53 13.97
C LEU A 48 -5.75 -7.98 12.72
N GLU A 49 -5.60 -6.66 12.60
CA GLU A 49 -4.86 -6.03 11.52
C GLU A 49 -3.36 -6.36 11.58
N GLU A 50 -2.76 -6.40 12.77
CA GLU A 50 -1.37 -6.81 12.95
C GLU A 50 -1.15 -8.29 12.65
N GLU A 51 -2.09 -9.16 13.03
CA GLU A 51 -1.98 -10.60 12.83
C GLU A 51 -2.22 -10.99 11.37
N THR A 52 -3.16 -10.32 10.69
CA THR A 52 -3.33 -10.44 9.23
C THR A 52 -2.13 -9.91 8.46
N ARG A 53 -1.49 -8.82 8.91
CA ARG A 53 -0.23 -8.34 8.33
C ARG A 53 0.92 -9.35 8.48
N ARG A 54 0.96 -10.11 9.58
CA ARG A 54 1.96 -11.15 9.83
C ARG A 54 1.73 -12.43 9.03
N SER A 55 0.47 -12.75 8.69
CA SER A 55 0.14 -13.95 7.92
C SER A 55 0.35 -13.80 6.42
N ILE A 56 0.42 -12.57 5.91
CA ILE A 56 0.68 -12.30 4.50
C ILE A 56 2.17 -12.41 4.20
N THR A 57 2.55 -13.44 3.44
CA THR A 57 3.92 -13.67 2.98
C THR A 57 4.27 -12.90 1.70
N ASP A 58 3.28 -12.58 0.87
CA ASP A 58 3.49 -11.84 -0.38
C ASP A 58 3.55 -10.31 -0.15
N ALA A 59 4.59 -9.66 -0.66
CA ALA A 59 4.83 -8.24 -0.44
C ALA A 59 3.72 -7.35 -1.03
N TYR A 60 3.14 -7.72 -2.17
CA TYR A 60 2.07 -6.95 -2.81
C TYR A 60 0.72 -7.14 -2.14
N GLN A 61 0.43 -8.34 -1.65
CA GLN A 61 -0.76 -8.58 -0.82
C GLN A 61 -0.67 -7.79 0.48
N ARG A 62 0.54 -7.63 1.04
CA ARG A 62 0.77 -6.81 2.23
C ARG A 62 0.63 -5.32 1.94
N LEU A 63 1.15 -4.85 0.81
CA LEU A 63 0.90 -3.48 0.32
C LEU A 63 -0.60 -3.23 0.15
N LEU A 64 -1.33 -4.14 -0.48
CA LEU A 64 -2.79 -4.02 -0.67
C LEU A 64 -3.53 -3.88 0.66
N PHE A 65 -3.10 -4.62 1.68
CA PHE A 65 -3.66 -4.52 3.02
C PHE A 65 -3.42 -3.12 3.62
N GLU A 66 -2.18 -2.64 3.61
CA GLU A 66 -1.82 -1.32 4.16
C GLU A 66 -2.52 -0.18 3.40
N VAL A 67 -2.63 -0.26 2.07
CA VAL A 67 -3.39 0.72 1.27
C VAL A 67 -4.87 0.72 1.66
N LYS A 68 -5.48 -0.45 1.92
CA LYS A 68 -6.87 -0.53 2.41
C LYS A 68 -7.02 0.07 3.80
N VAL A 69 -6.03 -0.11 4.68
CA VAL A 69 -6.01 0.54 6.00
C VAL A 69 -5.94 2.05 5.85
N LEU A 70 -5.02 2.57 5.01
CA LEU A 70 -4.91 4.00 4.71
C LEU A 70 -6.21 4.58 4.11
N HIS A 71 -6.87 3.83 3.23
CA HIS A 71 -8.16 4.22 2.67
C HIS A 71 -9.25 4.32 3.74
N ARG A 72 -9.32 3.34 4.66
CA ARG A 72 -10.27 3.37 5.79
C ARG A 72 -9.99 4.52 6.77
N LYS A 73 -8.72 4.90 6.95
CA LYS A 73 -8.31 6.05 7.77
C LYS A 73 -8.67 7.40 7.12
N GLY A 74 -9.05 7.43 5.84
CA GLY A 74 -9.44 8.65 5.14
C GLY A 74 -8.26 9.46 4.60
N ASN A 75 -7.07 8.88 4.50
CA ASN A 75 -5.86 9.59 4.06
C ASN A 75 -5.89 9.91 2.54
N PHE A 76 -6.73 9.23 1.76
CA PHE A 76 -6.97 9.57 0.36
C PHE A 76 -8.25 10.40 0.21
N LYS A 77 -8.26 11.33 -0.75
CA LYS A 77 -9.52 11.90 -1.24
C LYS A 77 -10.43 10.75 -1.67
N SER A 78 -11.67 10.74 -1.20
CA SER A 78 -12.60 9.60 -1.29
C SER A 78 -12.80 9.05 -2.71
N SER A 79 -12.62 9.87 -3.75
CA SER A 79 -12.71 9.44 -5.15
C SER A 79 -11.45 8.75 -5.68
N GLN A 80 -10.27 8.97 -5.09
CA GLN A 80 -9.00 8.43 -5.56
C GLN A 80 -8.58 7.16 -4.81
N GLY A 81 -8.93 7.05 -3.52
CA GLY A 81 -8.51 5.92 -2.69
C GLY A 81 -8.95 4.55 -3.22
N GLU A 82 -10.20 4.42 -3.68
CA GLU A 82 -10.68 3.17 -4.28
C GLU A 82 -9.91 2.83 -5.57
N ALA A 83 -9.61 3.83 -6.40
CA ALA A 83 -8.84 3.60 -7.63
C ALA A 83 -7.42 3.11 -7.33
N ILE A 84 -6.75 3.68 -6.33
CA ILE A 84 -5.42 3.25 -5.88
C ILE A 84 -5.48 1.79 -5.38
N VAL A 85 -6.46 1.45 -4.54
CA VAL A 85 -6.66 0.08 -4.05
C VAL A 85 -6.83 -0.92 -5.19
N GLN A 86 -7.59 -0.56 -6.23
CA GLN A 86 -7.78 -1.42 -7.41
C GLN A 86 -6.47 -1.57 -8.21
N ARG A 87 -5.71 -0.50 -8.43
CA ARG A 87 -4.42 -0.57 -9.14
C ARG A 87 -3.40 -1.45 -8.42
N VAL A 88 -3.33 -1.36 -7.09
CA VAL A 88 -2.46 -2.23 -6.27
C VAL A 88 -2.97 -3.67 -6.30
N ARG A 89 -4.28 -3.90 -6.25
CA ARG A 89 -4.87 -5.24 -6.32
C ARG A 89 -4.57 -5.95 -7.64
N ASP A 90 -4.63 -5.25 -8.77
CA ASP A 90 -4.31 -5.80 -10.09
C ASP A 90 -2.87 -6.36 -10.14
N VAL A 91 -1.92 -5.63 -9.54
CA VAL A 91 -0.52 -6.06 -9.45
C VAL A 91 -0.37 -7.22 -8.46
N ALA A 92 -1.04 -7.15 -7.31
CA ALA A 92 -0.98 -8.19 -6.27
C ALA A 92 -1.57 -9.54 -6.70
N ASN A 93 -2.53 -9.53 -7.62
CA ASN A 93 -3.12 -10.73 -8.19
C ASN A 93 -2.30 -11.28 -9.38
N GLY A 94 -1.13 -10.71 -9.68
CA GLY A 94 -0.25 -11.12 -10.78
C GLY A 94 -0.73 -10.69 -12.17
N GLY A 95 -1.75 -9.82 -12.24
CA GLY A 95 -2.35 -9.40 -13.50
C GLY A 95 -1.51 -8.38 -14.28
N LYS A 96 -0.59 -7.65 -13.61
CA LYS A 96 0.26 -6.62 -14.22
C LYS A 96 1.65 -6.62 -13.59
N MET A 97 2.68 -6.53 -14.43
CA MET A 97 4.09 -6.37 -13.99
C MET A 97 4.47 -4.91 -13.73
N SER A 98 3.61 -3.96 -14.12
CA SER A 98 3.77 -2.53 -13.93
C SER A 98 2.72 -1.97 -12.98
N LEU A 99 3.16 -1.17 -12.00
CA LEU A 99 2.30 -0.44 -11.08
C LEU A 99 2.10 0.98 -11.60
N ASP A 100 0.91 1.29 -12.10
CA ASP A 100 0.54 2.62 -12.56
C ASP A 100 -0.32 3.34 -11.52
N LEU A 101 0.25 4.39 -10.94
CA LEU A 101 -0.33 5.28 -9.94
C LEU A 101 -0.25 6.73 -10.40
N SER A 102 -0.33 6.96 -11.72
CA SER A 102 -0.35 8.31 -12.28
C SER A 102 -1.68 9.03 -12.08
N GLY A 103 -1.64 10.35 -11.94
CA GLY A 103 -2.84 11.18 -11.82
C GLY A 103 -3.56 11.14 -10.47
N PHE A 104 -2.88 10.67 -9.42
CA PHE A 104 -3.42 10.67 -8.05
C PHE A 104 -2.83 11.82 -7.23
N THR A 105 -3.39 12.10 -6.04
CA THR A 105 -2.71 12.97 -5.06
C THR A 105 -2.02 12.09 -4.04
N ILE A 106 -0.84 11.58 -4.41
CA ILE A 106 0.02 10.80 -3.54
C ILE A 106 0.74 11.75 -2.56
N PHE A 107 0.73 11.38 -1.28
CA PHE A 107 1.46 12.04 -0.21
C PHE A 107 2.70 11.22 0.19
N ASP A 108 3.63 11.85 0.87
CA ASP A 108 4.92 11.30 1.32
C ASP A 108 4.80 9.99 2.12
N GLU A 109 3.88 9.91 3.09
CA GLU A 109 3.64 8.67 3.86
C GLU A 109 3.22 7.50 2.96
N PHE A 110 2.51 7.75 1.85
CA PHE A 110 2.18 6.68 0.90
C PHE A 110 3.40 6.24 0.08
N VAL A 111 4.28 7.17 -0.29
CA VAL A 111 5.54 6.85 -0.98
C VAL A 111 6.43 6.00 -0.06
N ASP A 112 6.53 6.36 1.22
CA ASP A 112 7.27 5.59 2.21
C ASP A 112 6.69 4.18 2.37
N LEU A 113 5.35 4.06 2.36
CA LEU A 113 4.68 2.77 2.36
C LEU A 113 5.03 1.90 1.13
N LEU A 114 5.23 2.50 -0.05
CA LEU A 114 5.60 1.73 -1.25
C LEU A 114 7.01 1.13 -1.14
N THR A 115 7.92 1.79 -0.42
CA THR A 115 9.34 1.43 -0.33
C THR A 115 9.62 -0.05 -0.04
N PRO A 116 9.07 -0.66 1.05
CA PRO A 116 9.35 -2.06 1.37
C PRO A 116 8.65 -3.07 0.45
N TYR A 117 7.62 -2.65 -0.29
CA TYR A 117 6.73 -3.59 -0.99
C TYR A 117 6.83 -3.53 -2.51
N LEU A 118 7.41 -2.48 -3.09
CA LEU A 118 7.55 -2.33 -4.53
C LEU A 118 8.54 -3.36 -5.10
N ARG A 119 8.01 -4.40 -5.74
CA ARG A 119 8.80 -5.44 -6.45
C ARG A 119 8.57 -5.46 -7.97
N SER A 120 7.72 -4.58 -8.48
CA SER A 120 7.44 -4.42 -9.91
C SER A 120 8.65 -3.88 -10.63
N LYS A 121 8.86 -4.35 -11.85
CA LYS A 121 9.89 -3.82 -12.74
C LYS A 121 9.60 -2.41 -13.22
N SER A 122 8.34 -2.01 -13.26
CA SER A 122 7.94 -0.68 -13.70
C SER A 122 6.97 -0.05 -12.72
N CYS A 123 7.21 1.21 -12.38
CA CYS A 123 6.33 2.04 -11.56
C CYS A 123 6.13 3.41 -12.20
N ASN A 124 4.88 3.82 -12.36
CA ASN A 124 4.52 5.13 -12.87
C ASN A 124 3.87 5.97 -11.76
N LEU A 125 4.56 7.03 -11.35
CA LEU A 125 4.10 8.04 -10.42
C LEU A 125 3.96 9.41 -11.11
N ALA A 126 3.76 9.43 -12.43
CA ALA A 126 3.60 10.69 -13.16
C ALA A 126 2.33 11.45 -12.77
N ASN A 127 2.34 12.77 -12.95
CA ASN A 127 1.18 13.63 -12.69
C ASN A 127 0.62 13.47 -11.27
N ASN A 128 1.51 13.42 -10.29
CA ASN A 128 1.18 13.47 -8.88
C ASN A 128 1.68 14.82 -8.31
N TYR A 129 1.37 15.10 -7.04
CA TYR A 129 1.87 16.28 -6.33
C TYR A 129 3.07 15.91 -5.45
N LEU A 130 4.06 15.20 -6.02
CA LEU A 130 5.25 14.78 -5.27
C LEU A 130 6.16 15.98 -5.00
N ASP A 131 6.42 16.24 -3.73
CA ASP A 131 7.24 17.34 -3.23
C ASP A 131 8.68 16.89 -2.93
N TYR A 132 9.43 17.77 -2.27
CA TYR A 132 10.79 17.46 -1.83
C TYR A 132 10.86 16.24 -0.89
N LEU A 133 9.93 16.09 0.05
CA LEU A 133 9.93 14.94 0.97
C LEU A 133 9.72 13.63 0.22
N CYS A 134 8.77 13.62 -0.72
CA CYS A 134 8.56 12.47 -1.60
C CYS A 134 9.85 12.09 -2.35
N SER A 135 10.63 13.07 -2.82
CA SER A 135 11.89 12.80 -3.53
C SER A 135 12.94 12.13 -2.64
N VAL A 136 12.99 12.46 -1.34
CA VAL A 136 13.87 11.81 -0.35
C VAL A 136 13.45 10.35 -0.16
N HIS A 137 12.15 10.09 0.06
CA HIS A 137 11.64 8.73 0.22
C HIS A 137 11.88 7.88 -1.03
N ILE A 138 11.67 8.44 -2.24
CA ILE A 138 11.96 7.73 -3.49
C ILE A 138 13.47 7.45 -3.60
N ALA A 139 14.33 8.39 -3.23
CA ALA A 139 15.78 8.17 -3.25
C ALA A 139 16.19 7.04 -2.30
N GLU A 140 15.62 6.98 -1.10
CA GLU A 140 15.83 5.88 -0.15
C GLU A 140 15.29 4.55 -0.68
N MET A 141 14.10 4.55 -1.26
CA MET A 141 13.54 3.39 -1.93
C MET A 141 14.48 2.88 -3.02
N LEU A 142 15.05 3.75 -3.84
CA LEU A 142 15.98 3.36 -4.89
C LEU A 142 17.28 2.77 -4.31
N LYS A 143 17.73 3.16 -3.13
CA LYS A 143 18.93 2.55 -2.50
C LYS A 143 18.70 1.08 -2.15
N VAL A 144 17.47 0.71 -1.76
CA VAL A 144 17.13 -0.64 -1.29
C VAL A 144 16.49 -1.52 -2.38
N ASN A 145 15.76 -0.92 -3.32
CA ASN A 145 15.00 -1.64 -4.33
C ASN A 145 15.91 -2.15 -5.46
N ARG A 146 15.90 -3.47 -5.67
CA ARG A 146 16.68 -4.16 -6.71
C ARG A 146 15.84 -4.71 -7.87
N ALA A 147 14.53 -4.52 -7.84
CA ALA A 147 13.61 -5.06 -8.85
C ALA A 147 13.15 -4.00 -9.86
N LEU A 148 13.09 -2.74 -9.46
CA LEU A 148 12.60 -1.64 -10.29
C LEU A 148 13.59 -1.32 -11.43
N GLU A 149 13.13 -1.40 -12.67
CA GLU A 149 13.87 -1.12 -13.91
C GLU A 149 13.43 0.23 -14.52
N VAL A 150 12.14 0.58 -14.41
CA VAL A 150 11.56 1.80 -14.99
C VAL A 150 10.77 2.58 -13.95
N LEU A 151 11.14 3.83 -13.72
CA LEU A 151 10.41 4.76 -12.86
C LEU A 151 10.02 6.02 -13.63
N SER A 152 8.75 6.41 -13.56
CA SER A 152 8.28 7.67 -14.15
C SER A 152 7.81 8.62 -13.05
N LEU A 153 8.46 9.78 -12.98
CA LEU A 153 8.16 10.92 -12.11
C LEU A 153 7.76 12.16 -12.93
N ALA A 154 7.41 12.00 -14.21
CA ALA A 154 7.00 13.10 -15.07
C ALA A 154 5.83 13.89 -14.48
N GLN A 155 5.71 15.18 -14.80
CA GLN A 155 4.61 16.03 -14.31
C GLN A 155 4.47 16.09 -12.78
N ASN A 156 5.59 16.04 -12.04
CA ASN A 156 5.62 16.28 -10.60
C ASN A 156 6.42 17.56 -10.28
N PRO A 157 6.02 18.35 -9.27
CA PRO A 157 6.70 19.57 -8.86
C PRO A 157 7.97 19.28 -8.03
N LEU A 158 8.90 18.49 -8.57
CA LEU A 158 10.17 18.16 -7.92
C LEU A 158 11.09 19.38 -7.95
N THR A 159 11.57 19.81 -6.79
CA THR A 159 12.56 20.88 -6.67
C THR A 159 13.95 20.40 -7.08
N ASP A 160 14.85 21.33 -7.41
CA ASP A 160 16.25 21.02 -7.74
C ASP A 160 16.95 20.25 -6.60
N ALA A 161 16.67 20.62 -5.35
CA ALA A 161 17.16 19.88 -4.19
C ALA A 161 16.65 18.41 -4.17
N GLY A 162 15.39 18.19 -4.55
CA GLY A 162 14.85 16.84 -4.71
C GLY A 162 15.43 16.10 -5.90
N VAL A 163 15.88 16.81 -6.95
CA VAL A 163 16.64 16.21 -8.06
C VAL A 163 17.95 15.63 -7.56
N VAL A 164 18.69 16.41 -6.77
CA VAL A 164 19.96 16.00 -6.18
C VAL A 164 19.78 14.79 -5.27
N GLU A 165 18.73 14.75 -4.46
CA GLU A 165 18.49 13.57 -3.62
C GLU A 165 18.21 12.30 -4.43
N LEU A 166 17.36 12.42 -5.45
CA LEU A 166 17.08 11.31 -6.37
C LEU A 166 18.36 10.81 -7.03
N SER A 167 19.30 11.69 -7.43
CA SER A 167 20.57 11.26 -8.01
C SER A 167 21.43 10.47 -7.02
N THR A 168 21.46 10.83 -5.73
CA THR A 168 22.19 10.04 -4.72
C THR A 168 21.64 8.62 -4.57
N GLY A 169 20.30 8.47 -4.68
CA GLY A 169 19.64 7.16 -4.67
C GLY A 169 19.94 6.34 -5.93
N LEU A 170 19.89 6.98 -7.10
CA LEU A 170 20.17 6.37 -8.39
C LEU A 170 21.60 5.85 -8.52
N LYS A 171 22.59 6.57 -7.97
CA LYS A 171 24.00 6.12 -7.95
C LYS A 171 24.18 4.77 -7.24
N LYS A 172 23.34 4.49 -6.24
CA LYS A 172 23.37 3.23 -5.48
C LYS A 172 22.46 2.14 -6.06
N ASN A 173 21.54 2.52 -6.93
CA ASN A 173 20.62 1.59 -7.58
C ASN A 173 21.25 0.99 -8.83
N ALA A 174 21.42 -0.34 -8.82
CA ALA A 174 22.02 -1.07 -9.93
C ALA A 174 20.99 -1.70 -10.90
N SER A 175 19.70 -1.55 -10.62
CA SER A 175 18.61 -2.22 -11.33
C SER A 175 17.78 -1.27 -12.17
N LEU A 176 17.67 -0.01 -11.76
CA LEU A 176 16.96 1.01 -12.54
C LEU A 176 17.73 1.28 -13.84
N LEU A 177 17.00 1.28 -14.95
CA LEU A 177 17.50 1.52 -16.30
C LEU A 177 16.99 2.84 -16.87
N THR A 178 15.77 3.24 -16.49
CA THR A 178 15.11 4.43 -17.04
C THR A 178 14.39 5.22 -15.95
N LEU A 179 14.70 6.52 -15.88
CA LEU A 179 13.97 7.49 -15.07
C LEU A 179 13.42 8.63 -15.95
N ASN A 180 12.11 8.78 -16.00
CA ASN A 180 11.45 9.88 -16.72
C ASN A 180 11.06 10.99 -15.75
N ARG A 181 11.58 12.21 -15.91
CA ARG A 181 11.26 13.34 -15.02
C ARG A 181 10.50 14.51 -15.65
N HIS A 182 10.51 14.64 -16.97
CA HIS A 182 9.88 15.76 -17.67
C HIS A 182 8.73 15.37 -18.56
N ASP A 183 7.91 16.39 -18.88
CA ASP A 183 6.74 16.31 -19.75
C ASP A 183 7.08 16.20 -21.25
N ASN A 184 8.38 16.25 -21.57
CA ASN A 184 8.92 16.03 -22.90
C ASN A 184 10.19 15.18 -22.79
N LEU A 185 10.50 14.43 -23.86
CA LEU A 185 11.63 13.49 -23.98
C LEU A 185 13.02 14.02 -23.57
N ALA A 186 13.16 15.32 -23.32
CA ALA A 186 14.40 15.97 -22.88
C ALA A 186 14.86 15.60 -21.46
N GLY A 187 13.98 15.09 -20.57
CA GLY A 187 14.32 14.78 -19.18
C GLY A 187 14.41 13.28 -18.83
N ARG A 188 14.77 12.44 -19.81
CA ARG A 188 14.90 10.99 -19.63
C ARG A 188 16.35 10.65 -19.29
N LEU A 189 16.57 10.09 -18.09
CA LEU A 189 17.85 9.56 -17.68
C LEU A 189 17.87 8.07 -18.00
N GLU A 190 18.82 7.67 -18.84
CA GLU A 190 19.10 6.26 -19.14
C GLU A 190 20.46 5.89 -18.57
N ARG A 191 20.54 4.64 -18.11
CA ARG A 191 21.80 4.11 -17.60
C ARG A 191 22.64 3.57 -18.75
N SER A 192 23.81 4.17 -18.97
CA SER A 192 24.74 3.71 -20.01
C SER A 192 25.42 2.41 -19.60
N ASN A 193 25.14 1.33 -20.33
CA ASN A 193 25.70 -0.02 -20.08
C ASN A 193 27.11 -0.22 -20.68
N ASN A 194 27.97 0.80 -20.67
CA ASN A 194 29.30 0.66 -21.27
C ASN A 194 30.30 0.02 -20.29
N LYS A 195 30.27 -1.31 -20.19
CA LYS A 195 31.39 -2.08 -19.64
C LYS A 195 32.49 -2.18 -20.70
N GLN A 196 33.30 -1.15 -20.87
CA GLN A 196 34.57 -1.30 -21.54
C GLN A 196 35.67 -0.45 -20.89
N ALA A 197 36.69 -1.17 -20.42
CA ALA A 197 37.99 -0.70 -19.93
C ALA A 197 37.99 0.02 -18.57
N ALA A 198 37.83 -0.75 -17.49
CA ALA A 198 38.46 -0.40 -16.21
C ALA A 198 39.98 -0.59 -16.35
N GLY A 199 40.67 0.48 -16.75
CA GLY A 199 42.04 0.74 -16.34
C GLY A 199 41.96 1.94 -15.41
N ASN A 200 42.27 1.70 -14.13
CA ASN A 200 42.70 2.63 -13.09
C ASN A 200 42.29 4.10 -13.28
N ASP A 201 41.40 4.60 -12.43
CA ASP A 201 41.74 5.57 -11.39
C ASP A 201 40.48 6.01 -10.66
N GLU A 202 40.66 6.38 -9.41
CA GLU A 202 39.67 6.89 -8.47
C GLU A 202 39.06 8.18 -9.03
N ASP A 203 37.85 8.14 -9.59
CA ASP A 203 36.86 9.23 -9.58
C ASP A 203 35.53 8.71 -10.16
N ASP A 204 34.47 8.81 -9.36
CA ASP A 204 33.11 8.32 -9.67
C ASP A 204 32.52 9.00 -10.92
N GLU A 205 32.76 8.44 -12.11
CA GLU A 205 32.09 8.86 -13.35
C GLU A 205 30.57 8.59 -13.23
N ASP A 206 29.77 9.65 -13.42
CA ASP A 206 28.31 9.63 -13.36
C ASP A 206 27.74 8.58 -14.34
N ILE A 207 27.28 7.46 -13.78
CA ILE A 207 26.72 6.28 -14.49
C ILE A 207 25.41 6.60 -15.27
N TRP A 208 24.81 7.76 -15.01
CA TRP A 208 23.56 8.19 -15.61
C TRP A 208 23.84 9.34 -16.56
N ASP A 209 23.55 9.13 -17.85
CA ASP A 209 23.71 10.19 -18.85
C ASP A 209 22.66 11.25 -18.60
N TYR A 210 23.09 12.39 -18.04
CA TYR A 210 22.28 13.58 -17.93
C TYR A 210 22.13 14.18 -19.33
N PRO A 211 20.92 14.25 -19.91
CA PRO A 211 20.74 15.06 -21.09
C PRO A 211 21.05 16.51 -20.70
N LEU A 212 22.10 17.07 -21.31
CA LEU A 212 22.40 18.50 -21.26
C LEU A 212 21.12 19.24 -21.67
N CYS A 213 20.60 20.07 -20.76
CA CYS A 213 19.51 20.99 -21.05
C CYS A 213 19.84 21.90 -22.24
#